data_AF-I4YEP1-F1
#
_entry.id   AF-I4YEP1-F1
#
_cell.length_a   1.000
_cell.length_b   1.000
_cell.length_c   1.000
_cell.angle_alpha   90.00
_cell.angle_beta   90.00
_cell.angle_gamma   90.00
#
_symmetry.space_group_name_H-M   'P 1'
#
loop_
_entity.id
_entity.type
_entity.pdbx_description
1 polymer ?
#
loop_
_entity_poly.entity_id
_entity_poly.type
_entity_poly.pdbx_seq_one_letter_code
_entity_poly.pdbx_strand_id
1 'polypeptide(L)'
;MSVNSGIQPTAALAREFEDANTFTSTTRCIKVEIQDEQLKSTHKTEIKGDENVDYAELYKILSQNIPAFLLFKQDNKKFRIIHYAPESASIKDKMVYSSSRASLEKQLGSQFFIKTDFIDDIKQFSDDANAESHPFKVVEEADKPYSEREKRLNEIDNLIKSSTSLSKVTQSIKFGWNDDVTQALNGIVNGEHNFVQCAIDIKTETIILEDKKDVELSNLKENISTVEPRYTIFKMTNGQYIFVYTCPPNSNIKSRMLYSSSATNFPSSIQTAFAINIKKKFETNDPSELTEGHITAELNPTTAGSMTAEIKFNKPRGPANRRRVIYN
;
A
#
# COMPACT_ATOMS: atom_id res chain seq x y z
N MET A 1 28.12 -2.56 -9.89
CA MET A 1 28.84 -3.81 -10.23
C MET A 1 30.02 -3.89 -9.29
N SER A 2 29.99 -4.83 -8.35
CA SER A 2 31.14 -5.18 -7.51
C SER A 2 32.23 -5.84 -8.36
N VAL A 3 33.43 -6.00 -7.78
CA VAL A 3 34.58 -6.67 -8.42
C VAL A 3 34.14 -8.01 -9.02
N ASN A 4 34.34 -8.19 -10.32
CA ASN A 4 34.02 -9.41 -11.07
C ASN A 4 35.31 -9.90 -11.74
N SER A 5 35.59 -11.20 -11.66
CA SER A 5 36.75 -11.83 -12.30
C SER A 5 36.63 -11.90 -13.82
N GLY A 6 35.41 -11.77 -14.37
CA GLY A 6 35.13 -11.93 -15.80
C GLY A 6 35.02 -13.40 -16.24
N ILE A 7 35.28 -14.35 -15.34
CA ILE A 7 35.17 -15.80 -15.58
C ILE A 7 33.71 -16.18 -15.82
N GLN A 8 33.47 -16.97 -16.86
CA GLN A 8 32.13 -17.34 -17.29
C GLN A 8 31.89 -18.86 -17.25
N PRO A 9 30.65 -19.29 -16.98
CA PRO A 9 30.15 -20.62 -17.33
C PRO A 9 30.49 -21.05 -18.75
N THR A 10 30.99 -22.27 -18.88
CA THR A 10 31.10 -22.92 -20.19
C THR A 10 29.72 -23.25 -20.76
N ALA A 11 29.61 -23.31 -22.08
CA ALA A 11 28.37 -23.72 -22.75
C ALA A 11 27.92 -25.14 -22.36
N ALA A 12 28.89 -26.02 -22.03
CA ALA A 12 28.60 -27.35 -21.50
C ALA A 12 27.89 -27.27 -20.14
N LEU A 13 28.43 -26.47 -19.20
CA LEU A 13 27.80 -26.26 -17.89
C LEU A 13 26.38 -25.69 -18.02
N ALA A 14 26.17 -24.73 -18.92
CA ALA A 14 24.85 -24.15 -19.15
C ALA A 14 23.82 -25.18 -19.63
N ARG A 15 24.20 -26.07 -20.57
CA ARG A 15 23.34 -27.17 -21.03
C ARG A 15 23.03 -28.16 -19.92
N GLU A 16 24.04 -28.54 -19.14
CA GLU A 16 23.84 -29.47 -18.02
C GLU A 16 22.92 -28.88 -16.94
N PHE A 17 23.00 -27.58 -16.71
CA PHE A 17 22.08 -26.89 -15.82
C PHE A 17 20.65 -26.87 -16.37
N GLU A 18 20.48 -26.64 -17.67
CA GLU A 18 19.18 -26.70 -18.34
C GLU A 18 18.57 -28.11 -18.25
N ASP A 19 19.38 -29.15 -18.49
CA ASP A 19 18.98 -30.55 -18.32
C ASP A 19 18.57 -30.84 -16.86
N ALA A 20 19.33 -30.33 -15.88
CA ALA A 20 19.01 -30.47 -14.46
C ALA A 20 17.73 -29.73 -14.04
N ASN A 21 17.42 -28.62 -14.69
CA ASN A 21 16.23 -27.81 -14.44
C ASN A 21 14.94 -28.45 -15.01
N THR A 22 15.08 -29.44 -15.90
CA THR A 22 13.92 -30.13 -16.48
C THR A 22 13.15 -30.93 -15.42
N PHE A 23 11.83 -31.02 -15.58
CA PHE A 23 10.93 -31.66 -14.60
C PHE A 23 11.21 -33.15 -14.37
N THR A 24 11.71 -33.85 -15.38
CA THR A 24 12.05 -35.29 -15.33
C THR A 24 13.47 -35.56 -14.84
N SER A 25 14.25 -34.52 -14.53
CA SER A 25 15.66 -34.70 -14.17
C SER A 25 15.84 -35.20 -12.75
N THR A 26 16.59 -36.29 -12.64
CA THR A 26 17.03 -36.92 -11.38
C THR A 26 18.28 -36.26 -10.80
N THR A 27 18.82 -35.21 -11.42
CA THR A 27 20.03 -34.54 -10.92
C THR A 27 19.72 -33.70 -9.69
N ARG A 28 20.39 -33.99 -8.57
CA ARG A 28 20.26 -33.26 -7.29
C ARG A 28 21.26 -32.12 -7.18
N CYS A 29 22.51 -32.37 -7.52
CA CYS A 29 23.56 -31.37 -7.37
C CYS A 29 24.55 -31.43 -8.55
N ILE A 30 25.03 -30.25 -8.96
CA ILE A 30 26.12 -30.10 -9.92
C ILE A 30 27.26 -29.38 -9.20
N LYS A 31 28.42 -30.04 -9.09
CA LYS A 31 29.66 -29.42 -8.62
C LYS A 31 30.34 -28.70 -9.77
N VAL A 32 30.66 -27.43 -9.54
CA VAL A 32 31.30 -26.53 -10.50
C VAL A 32 32.61 -26.03 -9.92
N GLU A 33 33.68 -26.22 -10.69
CA GLU A 33 35.02 -25.74 -10.38
C GLU A 33 35.51 -24.80 -11.49
N ILE A 34 36.42 -23.90 -11.13
CA ILE A 34 37.13 -23.03 -12.05
C ILE A 34 38.37 -23.76 -12.55
N GLN A 35 38.38 -24.09 -13.83
CA GLN A 35 39.50 -24.73 -14.52
C GLN A 35 39.79 -23.96 -15.80
N ASP A 36 41.04 -23.58 -16.02
CA ASP A 36 41.47 -22.79 -17.19
C ASP A 36 40.68 -21.47 -17.36
N GLU A 37 40.48 -20.74 -16.26
CA GLU A 37 39.71 -19.47 -16.23
C GLU A 37 38.25 -19.60 -16.72
N GLN A 38 37.67 -20.80 -16.63
CA GLN A 38 36.30 -21.08 -17.01
C GLN A 38 35.60 -21.92 -15.95
N LEU A 39 34.28 -21.71 -15.78
CA LEU A 39 33.45 -22.50 -14.86
C LEU A 39 32.99 -23.78 -15.58
N LYS A 40 33.47 -24.93 -15.09
CA LYS A 40 33.19 -26.26 -15.63
C LYS A 40 32.53 -27.13 -14.58
N SER A 41 31.59 -27.98 -14.98
CA SER A 41 31.06 -29.04 -14.12
C SER A 41 32.09 -30.15 -13.96
N THR A 42 32.25 -30.64 -12.74
CA THR A 42 33.23 -31.70 -12.41
C THR A 42 32.54 -32.96 -11.93
N HIS A 43 31.52 -32.82 -11.09
CA HIS A 43 30.76 -33.94 -10.54
C HIS A 43 29.26 -33.62 -10.54
N LYS A 44 28.45 -34.67 -10.62
CA LYS A 44 26.99 -34.60 -10.46
C LYS A 44 26.54 -35.65 -9.46
N THR A 45 25.50 -35.36 -8.71
CA THR A 45 24.81 -36.31 -7.85
C THR A 45 23.34 -36.41 -8.24
N GLU A 46 22.78 -37.59 -8.07
CA GLU A 46 21.36 -37.86 -8.31
C GLU A 46 20.56 -37.76 -7.01
N ILE A 47 19.24 -37.55 -7.15
CA ILE A 47 18.29 -37.51 -6.03
C ILE A 47 18.18 -38.92 -5.46
N LYS A 48 18.56 -39.09 -4.18
CA LYS A 48 18.45 -40.39 -3.49
C LYS A 48 17.26 -40.43 -2.53
N GLY A 49 16.88 -39.27 -1.98
CA GLY A 49 15.81 -39.18 -0.99
C GLY A 49 15.36 -37.75 -0.73
N ASP A 50 15.17 -37.44 0.55
CA ASP A 50 14.75 -36.12 1.02
C ASP A 50 15.87 -35.09 0.85
N GLU A 51 15.48 -33.82 0.69
CA GLU A 51 16.43 -32.73 0.45
C GLU A 51 17.47 -32.56 1.54
N ASN A 52 17.10 -32.82 2.80
CA ASN A 52 18.02 -32.69 3.92
C ASN A 52 19.09 -33.78 3.92
N VAL A 53 18.69 -35.03 3.62
CA VAL A 53 19.60 -36.18 3.56
C VAL A 53 20.59 -36.01 2.40
N ASP A 54 20.07 -35.64 1.22
CA ASP A 54 20.90 -35.41 0.05
C ASP A 54 21.88 -34.23 0.26
N TYR A 55 21.45 -33.20 0.99
CA TYR A 55 22.29 -32.06 1.35
C TYR A 55 23.45 -32.46 2.28
N ALA A 56 23.17 -33.27 3.29
CA ALA A 56 24.18 -33.72 4.23
C ALA A 56 25.24 -34.62 3.59
N GLU A 57 24.95 -35.28 2.48
CA GLU A 57 25.95 -36.07 1.75
C GLU A 57 26.87 -35.24 0.84
N LEU A 58 26.60 -33.94 0.64
CA LEU A 58 27.36 -33.10 -0.30
C LEU A 58 28.83 -32.90 0.09
N TYR A 59 29.21 -33.09 1.36
CA TYR A 59 30.62 -33.01 1.72
C TYR A 59 31.48 -34.08 1.02
N LYS A 60 30.90 -35.22 0.64
CA LYS A 60 31.63 -36.35 0.04
C LYS A 60 32.24 -36.00 -1.31
N ILE A 61 31.68 -35.02 -2.02
CA ILE A 61 32.17 -34.55 -3.34
C ILE A 61 33.10 -33.35 -3.23
N LEU A 62 33.30 -32.79 -2.03
CA LEU A 62 34.13 -31.62 -1.77
C LEU A 62 35.55 -32.03 -1.35
N SER A 63 36.52 -31.20 -1.71
CA SER A 63 37.91 -31.36 -1.29
C SER A 63 38.22 -30.40 -0.13
N GLN A 64 39.09 -30.81 0.80
CA GLN A 64 39.39 -29.97 1.98
C GLN A 64 40.10 -28.66 1.64
N ASN A 65 40.83 -28.57 0.52
CA ASN A 65 41.71 -27.43 0.22
C ASN A 65 41.34 -26.66 -1.06
N ILE A 66 40.27 -27.05 -1.76
CA ILE A 66 39.90 -26.47 -3.06
C ILE A 66 38.48 -25.89 -2.96
N PRO A 67 38.28 -24.59 -3.20
CA PRO A 67 36.95 -23.98 -3.26
C PRO A 67 36.13 -24.55 -4.43
N ALA A 68 34.81 -24.59 -4.27
CA ALA A 68 33.90 -25.04 -5.31
C ALA A 68 32.52 -24.37 -5.19
N PHE A 69 31.78 -24.34 -6.29
CA PHE A 69 30.35 -24.03 -6.26
C PHE A 69 29.54 -25.32 -6.38
N LEU A 70 28.52 -25.47 -5.55
CA LEU A 70 27.53 -26.53 -5.71
C LEU A 70 26.19 -25.91 -6.09
N LEU A 71 25.63 -26.34 -7.22
CA LEU A 71 24.29 -25.98 -7.64
C LEU A 71 23.34 -27.07 -7.13
N PHE A 72 22.69 -26.82 -6.00
CA PHE A 72 21.82 -27.78 -5.34
C PHE A 72 20.35 -27.52 -5.71
N LYS A 73 19.68 -28.52 -6.26
CA LYS A 73 18.25 -28.50 -6.57
C LYS A 73 17.45 -28.85 -5.31
N GLN A 74 16.51 -28.01 -4.93
CA GLN A 74 15.54 -28.27 -3.86
C GLN A 74 14.31 -29.01 -4.40
N ASP A 75 13.50 -29.58 -3.51
CA ASP A 75 12.29 -30.34 -3.91
C ASP A 75 11.22 -29.43 -4.54
N ASN A 76 11.25 -28.14 -4.18
CA ASN A 76 10.46 -27.08 -4.81
C ASN A 76 10.92 -26.72 -6.24
N LYS A 77 11.91 -27.45 -6.79
CA LYS A 77 12.51 -27.32 -8.13
C LYS A 77 13.25 -26.01 -8.38
N LYS A 78 13.55 -25.25 -7.33
CA LYS A 78 14.47 -24.12 -7.44
C LYS A 78 15.86 -24.53 -6.97
N PHE A 79 16.85 -23.79 -7.43
CA PHE A 79 18.25 -24.05 -7.12
C PHE A 79 18.74 -23.15 -5.99
N ARG A 80 19.79 -23.60 -5.33
CA ARG A 80 20.54 -22.90 -4.30
C ARG A 80 22.02 -23.03 -4.66
N ILE A 81 22.74 -21.93 -4.56
CA ILE A 81 24.19 -21.91 -4.81
C ILE A 81 24.87 -22.07 -3.46
N ILE A 82 25.62 -23.15 -3.29
CA ILE A 82 26.47 -23.30 -2.12
C ILE A 82 27.88 -22.89 -2.56
N HIS A 83 28.36 -21.78 -2.02
CA HIS A 83 29.72 -21.32 -2.22
C HIS A 83 30.58 -21.90 -1.12
N TYR A 84 31.33 -22.95 -1.45
CA TYR A 84 32.26 -23.60 -0.53
C TYR A 84 33.66 -23.01 -0.71
N ALA A 85 34.18 -22.37 0.34
CA ALA A 85 35.48 -21.71 0.34
C ALA A 85 36.26 -22.07 1.61
N PRO A 86 36.96 -23.21 1.65
CA PRO A 86 37.60 -23.67 2.87
C PRO A 86 38.70 -22.72 3.34
N GLU A 87 38.88 -22.60 4.65
CA GLU A 87 39.89 -21.70 5.22
C GLU A 87 41.31 -22.04 4.74
N SER A 88 41.60 -23.34 4.59
CA SER A 88 42.88 -23.88 4.10
C SER A 88 43.17 -23.61 2.62
N ALA A 89 42.18 -23.17 1.82
CA ALA A 89 42.41 -22.80 0.43
C ALA A 89 43.27 -21.53 0.30
N SER A 90 43.97 -21.42 -0.83
CA SER A 90 44.79 -20.25 -1.10
C SER A 90 43.93 -18.98 -1.18
N ILE A 91 44.49 -17.83 -0.78
CA ILE A 91 43.80 -16.54 -0.84
C ILE A 91 43.41 -16.20 -2.28
N LYS A 92 44.25 -16.56 -3.26
CA LYS A 92 43.98 -16.35 -4.68
C LYS A 92 42.73 -17.10 -5.12
N ASP A 93 42.60 -18.37 -4.76
CA ASP A 93 41.42 -19.18 -5.12
C ASP A 93 40.16 -18.63 -4.46
N LYS A 94 40.21 -18.32 -3.15
CA LYS A 94 39.08 -17.72 -2.44
C LYS A 94 38.62 -16.41 -3.08
N MET A 95 39.55 -15.57 -3.51
CA MET A 95 39.26 -14.32 -4.20
C MET A 95 38.63 -14.56 -5.58
N VAL A 96 39.18 -15.49 -6.37
CA VAL A 96 38.70 -15.80 -7.73
C VAL A 96 37.31 -16.41 -7.68
N TYR A 97 37.05 -17.37 -6.79
CA TYR A 97 35.71 -17.94 -6.60
C TYR A 97 34.72 -16.88 -6.11
N SER A 98 35.06 -16.10 -5.08
CA SER A 98 34.19 -15.01 -4.59
C SER A 98 33.79 -14.02 -5.70
N SER A 99 34.73 -13.68 -6.59
CA SER A 99 34.51 -12.73 -7.69
C SER A 99 33.77 -13.33 -8.90
N SER A 100 33.72 -14.66 -9.02
CA SER A 100 33.08 -15.36 -10.15
C SER A 100 31.62 -15.73 -9.90
N ARG A 101 31.17 -15.74 -8.63
CA ARG A 101 29.81 -16.14 -8.22
C ARG A 101 28.70 -15.37 -8.93
N ALA A 102 28.79 -14.04 -8.95
CA ALA A 102 27.76 -13.20 -9.56
C ALA A 102 27.66 -13.44 -11.08
N SER A 103 28.78 -13.80 -11.72
CA SER A 103 28.81 -14.15 -13.13
C SER A 103 28.13 -15.48 -13.39
N LEU A 104 28.41 -16.50 -12.57
CA LEU A 104 27.75 -17.81 -12.60
C LEU A 104 26.22 -17.66 -12.45
N GLU A 105 25.77 -16.95 -11.42
CA GLU A 105 24.34 -16.72 -11.13
C GLU A 105 23.63 -15.98 -12.28
N LYS A 106 24.27 -14.92 -12.81
CA LYS A 106 23.70 -14.12 -13.90
C LYS A 106 23.63 -14.90 -15.22
N GLN A 107 24.65 -15.69 -15.54
CA GLN A 107 24.71 -16.41 -16.81
C GLN A 107 23.80 -17.64 -16.84
N LEU A 108 23.68 -18.37 -15.73
CA LEU A 108 22.74 -19.50 -15.62
C LEU A 108 21.29 -19.05 -15.43
N GLY A 109 21.07 -17.81 -14.98
CA GLY A 109 19.77 -17.18 -14.79
C GLY A 109 19.42 -17.04 -13.31
N SER A 110 19.47 -15.81 -12.81
CA SER A 110 19.25 -15.49 -11.40
C SER A 110 17.87 -15.91 -10.89
N GLN A 111 16.87 -16.02 -11.77
CA GLN A 111 15.51 -16.44 -11.43
C GLN A 111 15.42 -17.90 -10.94
N PHE A 112 16.39 -18.74 -11.29
CA PHE A 112 16.39 -20.15 -10.88
C PHE A 112 16.96 -20.35 -9.48
N PHE A 113 17.67 -19.35 -8.94
CA PHE A 113 18.32 -19.43 -7.64
C PHE A 113 17.50 -18.71 -6.56
N ILE A 114 17.17 -19.38 -5.46
CA ILE A 114 16.48 -18.74 -4.31
C ILE A 114 17.48 -17.99 -3.43
N LYS A 115 18.60 -18.65 -3.15
CA LYS A 115 19.56 -18.22 -2.14
C LYS A 115 20.96 -18.73 -2.49
N THR A 116 21.95 -17.98 -2.02
CA THR A 116 23.34 -18.45 -1.93
C THR A 116 23.67 -18.72 -0.46
N ASP A 117 24.24 -19.87 -0.15
CA ASP A 117 24.85 -20.16 1.15
C ASP A 117 26.37 -20.13 1.04
N PHE A 118 27.02 -19.69 2.11
CA PHE A 118 28.47 -19.60 2.22
C PHE A 118 28.92 -20.61 3.27
N ILE A 119 29.85 -21.48 2.88
CA ILE A 119 30.34 -22.57 3.72
C ILE A 119 31.85 -22.59 3.70
N ASP A 120 32.44 -22.50 4.89
CA ASP A 120 33.89 -22.41 5.06
C ASP A 120 34.48 -23.69 5.67
N ASP A 121 33.65 -24.58 6.24
CA ASP A 121 34.07 -25.87 6.78
C ASP A 121 33.08 -26.96 6.33
N ILE A 122 33.62 -28.12 5.95
CA ILE A 122 32.89 -29.33 5.61
C ILE A 122 31.94 -29.75 6.75
N LYS A 123 32.32 -29.50 8.01
CA LYS A 123 31.49 -29.84 9.17
C LYS A 123 30.14 -29.13 9.20
N GLN A 124 29.97 -28.04 8.45
CA GLN A 124 28.70 -27.31 8.35
C GLN A 124 27.66 -28.03 7.47
N PHE A 125 28.05 -29.06 6.71
CA PHE A 125 27.13 -29.96 6.00
C PHE A 125 26.50 -31.02 6.95
N SER A 126 26.49 -30.77 8.26
CA SER A 126 25.92 -31.67 9.28
C SER A 126 24.41 -31.86 9.12
N ASP A 127 23.92 -33.06 9.48
CA ASP A 127 22.51 -33.50 9.48
C ASP A 127 21.60 -32.77 10.49
N ASP A 128 22.14 -31.87 11.32
CA ASP A 128 21.34 -31.19 12.34
C ASP A 128 20.47 -30.08 11.72
N ALA A 129 19.29 -30.48 11.27
CA ALA A 129 18.27 -29.62 10.70
C ALA A 129 17.81 -28.48 11.64
N ASN A 130 18.05 -28.61 12.96
CA ASN A 130 17.65 -27.63 13.96
C ASN A 130 18.75 -26.60 14.30
N ALA A 131 19.99 -26.85 13.86
CA ALA A 131 21.10 -25.93 14.07
C ALA A 131 20.78 -24.55 13.49
N GLU A 132 21.13 -23.48 14.20
CA GLU A 132 20.94 -22.10 13.72
C GLU A 132 21.66 -21.82 12.40
N SER A 133 22.73 -22.57 12.12
CA SER A 133 23.49 -22.52 10.87
C SER A 133 22.89 -23.38 9.75
N HIS A 134 21.80 -24.13 9.99
CA HIS A 134 21.24 -25.01 8.97
C HIS A 134 20.67 -24.18 7.81
N PRO A 135 21.08 -24.44 6.56
CA PRO A 135 20.78 -23.56 5.43
C PRO A 135 19.28 -23.50 5.09
N PHE A 136 18.51 -24.50 5.50
CA PHE A 136 17.06 -24.57 5.28
C PHE A 136 16.25 -24.00 6.44
N LYS A 137 16.88 -23.57 7.54
CA LYS A 137 16.18 -22.92 8.65
C LYS A 137 15.70 -21.53 8.20
N VAL A 138 14.39 -21.33 8.25
CA VAL A 138 13.78 -20.02 8.03
C VAL A 138 14.08 -19.20 9.29
N VAL A 139 14.81 -18.10 9.14
CA VAL A 139 15.01 -17.14 10.24
C VAL A 139 13.63 -16.55 10.55
N GLU A 140 13.09 -16.86 11.72
CA GLU A 140 11.82 -16.31 12.17
C GLU A 140 11.95 -14.78 12.30
N GLU A 141 10.86 -14.04 12.08
CA GLU A 141 10.92 -12.57 12.13
C GLU A 141 11.32 -12.04 13.51
N ALA A 142 11.10 -12.83 14.57
CA ALA A 142 11.50 -12.53 15.94
C ALA A 142 13.02 -12.60 16.17
N ASP A 143 13.73 -13.42 15.38
CA ASP A 143 15.17 -13.65 15.51
C ASP A 143 16.01 -12.63 14.73
N LYS A 144 15.37 -11.79 13.91
CA LYS A 144 16.05 -10.72 13.18
C LYS A 144 16.60 -9.71 14.20
N PRO A 145 17.89 -9.38 14.15
CA PRO A 145 18.48 -8.44 15.08
C PRO A 145 17.99 -7.02 14.77
N TYR A 146 16.93 -6.58 15.46
CA TYR A 146 16.44 -5.22 15.40
C TYR A 146 17.12 -4.34 16.45
N SER A 147 17.43 -3.11 16.05
CA SER A 147 17.78 -2.05 17.01
C SER A 147 16.58 -1.71 17.90
N GLU A 148 16.84 -1.16 19.10
CA GLU A 148 15.77 -0.71 20.00
C GLU A 148 14.82 0.29 19.34
N ARG A 149 15.35 1.14 18.45
CA ARG A 149 14.58 2.12 17.70
C ARG A 149 13.61 1.46 16.73
N GLU A 150 14.04 0.46 15.99
CA GLU A 150 13.20 -0.28 15.04
C GLU A 150 12.12 -1.08 15.77
N LYS A 151 12.45 -1.70 16.91
CA LYS A 151 11.46 -2.39 17.75
C LYS A 151 10.32 -1.46 18.18
N ARG A 152 10.65 -0.25 18.63
CA ARG A 152 9.64 0.76 19.03
C ARG A 152 8.77 1.22 17.87
N LEU A 153 9.34 1.40 16.68
CA LEU A 153 8.56 1.80 15.50
C LEU A 153 7.57 0.71 15.07
N ASN A 154 8.00 -0.54 15.09
CA ASN A 154 7.11 -1.67 14.80
C ASN A 154 5.98 -1.78 15.83
N GLU A 155 6.26 -1.52 17.11
CA GLU A 155 5.24 -1.51 18.16
C GLU A 155 4.19 -0.40 17.94
N ILE A 156 4.61 0.82 17.60
CA ILE A 156 3.71 1.94 17.27
C ILE A 156 2.84 1.60 16.05
N ASP A 157 3.44 1.07 14.99
CA ASP A 157 2.70 0.71 13.77
C ASP A 157 1.68 -0.39 14.04
N ASN A 158 2.04 -1.40 14.84
CA ASN A 158 1.11 -2.44 15.28
C ASN A 158 -0.03 -1.88 16.14
N LEU A 159 0.27 -0.96 17.06
CA LEU A 159 -0.76 -0.26 17.84
C LEU A 159 -1.71 0.54 16.94
N ILE A 160 -1.20 1.31 15.99
CA ILE A 160 -2.02 2.05 15.02
C ILE A 160 -2.93 1.12 14.22
N LYS A 161 -2.38 0.01 13.70
CA LYS A 161 -3.14 -0.99 12.94
C LYS A 161 -4.20 -1.69 13.79
N SER A 162 -3.90 -2.01 15.04
CA SER A 162 -4.86 -2.62 15.98
C SER A 162 -5.93 -1.64 16.45
N SER A 163 -5.63 -0.34 16.46
CA SER A 163 -6.58 0.70 16.81
C SER A 163 -7.51 0.99 15.62
N THR A 164 -8.51 0.13 15.44
CA THR A 164 -9.60 0.33 14.46
C THR A 164 -10.49 1.55 14.75
N SER A 165 -10.20 2.34 15.79
CA SER A 165 -11.06 3.44 16.23
C SER A 165 -10.32 4.52 17.04
N LEU A 166 -9.14 4.98 16.59
CA LEU A 166 -8.71 6.31 17.00
C LEU A 166 -9.61 7.32 16.29
N SER A 167 -10.64 7.74 17.04
CA SER A 167 -11.58 8.81 16.77
C SER A 167 -10.98 9.94 15.94
N LYS A 168 -11.08 9.83 14.61
CA LYS A 168 -10.99 10.97 13.68
C LYS A 168 -12.25 11.84 13.76
N VAL A 169 -12.67 12.15 14.99
CA VAL A 169 -13.78 13.07 15.22
C VAL A 169 -13.21 14.16 16.09
N THR A 170 -12.88 15.28 15.46
CA THR A 170 -12.84 16.58 16.12
C THR A 170 -14.01 16.64 17.08
N GLN A 171 -13.78 16.87 18.38
CA GLN A 171 -14.81 16.96 19.40
C GLN A 171 -15.96 17.84 18.87
N SER A 172 -17.08 17.20 18.52
CA SER A 172 -18.21 17.90 17.93
C SER A 172 -19.00 18.53 19.06
N ILE A 173 -19.11 19.85 19.05
CA ILE A 173 -19.79 20.62 20.10
C ILE A 173 -21.28 20.64 19.80
N LYS A 174 -22.12 20.48 20.83
CA LYS A 174 -23.58 20.55 20.70
C LYS A 174 -24.08 21.80 21.40
N PHE A 175 -24.58 22.76 20.62
CA PHE A 175 -25.28 23.94 21.15
C PHE A 175 -26.78 23.69 21.23
N GLY A 176 -27.43 24.26 22.24
CA GLY A 176 -28.88 24.40 22.25
C GLY A 176 -29.33 25.52 21.31
N TRP A 177 -30.60 25.51 20.92
CA TRP A 177 -31.21 26.61 20.16
C TRP A 177 -32.39 27.21 20.93
N ASN A 178 -32.72 28.46 20.61
CA ASN A 178 -33.85 29.17 21.24
C ASN A 178 -35.22 28.71 20.67
N ASP A 179 -36.30 29.14 21.32
CA ASP A 179 -37.66 28.77 20.90
C ASP A 179 -38.00 29.34 19.50
N ASP A 180 -37.45 30.52 19.15
CA ASP A 180 -37.66 31.14 17.84
C ASP A 180 -37.15 30.26 16.69
N VAL A 181 -35.99 29.61 16.87
CA VAL A 181 -35.48 28.63 15.90
C VAL A 181 -36.42 27.43 15.79
N THR A 182 -36.95 26.93 16.91
CA THR A 182 -37.93 25.83 16.91
C THR A 182 -39.19 26.19 16.14
N GLN A 183 -39.72 27.39 16.35
CA GLN A 183 -40.89 27.91 15.63
C GLN A 183 -40.59 28.08 14.13
N ALA A 184 -39.43 28.62 13.77
CA ALA A 184 -39.02 28.77 12.38
C ALA A 184 -38.83 27.40 11.68
N LEU A 185 -38.25 26.41 12.34
CA LEU A 185 -38.10 25.07 11.76
C LEU A 185 -39.46 24.38 11.58
N ASN A 186 -40.38 24.53 12.52
CA ASN A 186 -41.76 24.02 12.34
C ASN A 186 -42.48 24.70 11.18
N GLY A 187 -42.33 26.02 11.02
CA GLY A 187 -42.89 26.74 9.87
C GLY A 187 -42.32 26.26 8.53
N ILE A 188 -41.03 25.86 8.47
CA ILE A 188 -40.44 25.27 7.27
C ILE A 188 -41.07 23.91 6.92
N VAL A 189 -41.39 23.10 7.95
CA VAL A 189 -42.06 21.80 7.78
C VAL A 189 -43.48 22.02 7.27
N ASN A 190 -44.22 22.96 7.88
CA ASN A 190 -45.58 23.33 7.50
C ASN A 190 -45.67 24.03 6.13
N GLY A 191 -44.56 24.53 5.60
CA GLY A 191 -44.51 25.24 4.32
C GLY A 191 -44.88 26.73 4.41
N GLU A 192 -44.76 27.34 5.58
CA GLU A 192 -44.97 28.79 5.79
C GLU A 192 -43.85 29.63 5.17
N HIS A 193 -42.63 29.09 5.17
CA HIS A 193 -41.44 29.67 4.55
C HIS A 193 -40.51 28.55 4.11
N ASN A 194 -39.56 28.86 3.22
CA ASN A 194 -38.62 27.86 2.68
C ASN A 194 -37.15 28.12 3.08
N PHE A 195 -36.86 29.26 3.71
CA PHE A 195 -35.52 29.66 4.10
C PHE A 195 -35.50 30.01 5.59
N VAL A 196 -34.58 29.38 6.34
CA VAL A 196 -34.30 29.69 7.75
C VAL A 196 -32.79 29.85 7.92
N GLN A 197 -32.38 31.00 8.43
CA GLN A 197 -30.99 31.31 8.73
C GLN A 197 -30.78 31.45 10.24
N CYS A 198 -29.76 30.75 10.73
CA CYS A 198 -29.39 30.73 12.14
C CYS A 198 -27.97 31.27 12.34
N ALA A 199 -27.79 31.99 13.44
CA ALA A 199 -26.52 32.45 13.94
C ALA A 199 -26.20 31.80 15.29
N ILE A 200 -24.91 31.73 15.65
CA ILE A 200 -24.47 31.32 16.98
C ILE A 200 -24.16 32.59 17.76
N ASP A 201 -24.88 32.81 18.85
CA ASP A 201 -24.50 33.85 19.80
C ASP A 201 -23.27 33.37 20.60
N ILE A 202 -22.15 34.04 20.37
CA ILE A 202 -20.83 33.72 20.95
C ILE A 202 -20.82 33.90 22.48
N LYS A 203 -21.72 34.74 23.02
CA LYS A 203 -21.76 35.01 24.47
C LYS A 203 -22.54 33.95 25.22
N THR A 204 -23.70 33.55 24.68
CA THR A 204 -24.59 32.59 25.31
C THR A 204 -24.33 31.15 24.86
N GLU A 205 -23.53 30.95 23.81
CA GLU A 205 -23.28 29.64 23.20
C GLU A 205 -24.58 28.94 22.78
N THR A 206 -25.52 29.73 22.25
CA THR A 206 -26.81 29.24 21.74
C THR A 206 -26.99 29.60 20.28
N ILE A 207 -27.73 28.75 19.58
CA ILE A 207 -28.14 28.98 18.19
C ILE A 207 -29.43 29.81 18.21
N ILE A 208 -29.38 30.96 17.57
CA ILE A 208 -30.47 31.94 17.49
C ILE A 208 -30.95 32.08 16.04
N LEU A 209 -32.21 32.47 15.89
CA LEU A 209 -32.80 32.80 14.60
C LEU A 209 -32.31 34.18 14.17
N GLU A 210 -31.78 34.29 12.95
CA GLU A 210 -31.42 35.57 12.36
C GLU A 210 -32.46 36.03 11.35
N ASP A 211 -32.89 35.12 10.46
CA ASP A 211 -33.82 35.48 9.40
C ASP A 211 -34.68 34.28 8.96
N LYS A 212 -35.90 34.58 8.51
CA LYS A 212 -36.83 33.62 7.91
C LYS A 212 -37.57 34.27 6.76
N LYS A 213 -37.53 33.65 5.58
CA LYS A 213 -38.04 34.22 4.33
C LYS A 213 -38.54 33.15 3.37
N ASP A 214 -39.26 33.59 2.35
CA ASP A 214 -39.51 32.81 1.15
C ASP A 214 -38.54 33.29 0.04
N VAL A 215 -37.60 32.43 -0.35
CA VAL A 215 -36.49 32.76 -1.24
C VAL A 215 -36.41 31.73 -2.38
N GLU A 216 -36.31 32.20 -3.62
CA GLU A 216 -36.03 31.33 -4.75
C GLU A 216 -34.58 30.84 -4.73
N LEU A 217 -34.32 29.64 -5.25
CA LEU A 217 -32.99 29.03 -5.25
C LEU A 217 -31.91 29.90 -5.92
N SER A 218 -32.29 30.66 -6.94
CA SER A 218 -31.44 31.63 -7.66
C SER A 218 -30.92 32.77 -6.77
N ASN A 219 -31.73 33.17 -5.77
CA ASN A 219 -31.49 34.30 -4.87
C ASN A 219 -30.93 33.85 -3.51
N LEU A 220 -30.63 32.57 -3.34
CA LEU A 220 -30.10 32.01 -2.10
C LEU A 220 -28.80 32.72 -1.66
N LYS A 221 -27.88 32.94 -2.62
CA LYS A 221 -26.58 33.60 -2.39
C LYS A 221 -26.72 35.04 -1.85
N GLU A 222 -27.78 35.75 -2.21
CA GLU A 222 -27.99 37.16 -1.83
C GLU A 222 -28.52 37.29 -0.39
N ASN A 223 -29.05 36.21 0.18
CA ASN A 223 -29.60 36.17 1.53
C ASN A 223 -28.61 35.57 2.55
N ILE A 224 -27.35 35.34 2.16
CA ILE A 224 -26.31 34.81 3.04
C ILE A 224 -25.26 35.88 3.29
N SER A 225 -24.90 36.08 4.56
CA SER A 225 -23.86 37.04 4.95
C SER A 225 -22.50 36.67 4.37
N THR A 226 -21.82 37.66 3.78
CA THR A 226 -20.43 37.54 3.30
C THR A 226 -19.40 37.90 4.38
N VAL A 227 -19.85 38.35 5.56
CA VAL A 227 -18.98 38.87 6.61
C VAL A 227 -18.87 37.90 7.79
N GLU A 228 -19.97 37.23 8.15
CA GLU A 228 -20.01 36.33 9.29
C GLU A 228 -20.49 34.92 8.93
N PRO A 229 -20.09 33.88 9.68
CA PRO A 229 -20.51 32.51 9.40
C PRO A 229 -21.99 32.33 9.73
N ARG A 230 -22.69 31.51 8.95
CA ARG A 230 -24.13 31.25 9.13
C ARG A 230 -24.48 29.81 8.80
N TYR A 231 -25.52 29.32 9.47
CA TYR A 231 -26.21 28.10 9.08
C TYR A 231 -27.50 28.46 8.39
N THR A 232 -27.75 27.83 7.25
CA THR A 232 -28.97 28.04 6.49
C THR A 232 -29.60 26.69 6.20
N ILE A 233 -30.90 26.60 6.44
CA ILE A 233 -31.72 25.45 6.10
C ILE A 233 -32.69 25.91 5.02
N PHE A 234 -32.63 25.24 3.88
CA PHE A 234 -33.41 25.58 2.70
C PHE A 234 -34.28 24.39 2.28
N LYS A 235 -35.57 24.63 2.09
CA LYS A 235 -36.52 23.67 1.54
C LYS A 235 -36.71 23.96 0.06
N MET A 236 -36.26 23.03 -0.77
CA MET A 236 -36.45 23.13 -2.22
C MET A 236 -37.91 22.88 -2.62
N THR A 237 -38.28 23.35 -3.80
CA THR A 237 -39.59 23.12 -4.43
C THR A 237 -39.93 21.63 -4.60
N ASN A 238 -38.91 20.77 -4.73
CA ASN A 238 -39.08 19.31 -4.80
C ASN A 238 -39.30 18.64 -3.43
N GLY A 239 -39.41 19.42 -2.34
CA GLY A 239 -39.62 18.95 -0.97
C GLY A 239 -38.36 18.47 -0.24
N GLN A 240 -37.17 18.55 -0.87
CA GLN A 240 -35.90 18.16 -0.25
C GLN A 240 -35.33 19.30 0.60
N TYR A 241 -34.71 18.94 1.73
CA TYR A 241 -34.04 19.91 2.59
C TYR A 241 -32.53 19.89 2.35
N ILE A 242 -31.95 21.07 2.29
CA ILE A 242 -30.52 21.30 2.18
C ILE A 242 -30.05 22.03 3.42
N PHE A 243 -28.90 21.62 3.93
CA PHE A 243 -28.17 22.37 4.95
C PHE A 243 -26.96 23.04 4.31
N VAL A 244 -26.82 24.34 4.55
CA VAL A 244 -25.69 25.13 4.06
C VAL A 244 -24.98 25.76 5.24
N TYR A 245 -23.70 25.45 5.37
CA TYR A 245 -22.77 26.13 6.26
C TYR A 245 -21.91 27.07 5.44
N THR A 246 -22.07 28.38 5.67
CA THR A 246 -21.21 29.41 5.06
C THR A 246 -20.23 29.93 6.11
N CYS A 247 -18.94 29.97 5.79
CA CYS A 247 -17.90 30.44 6.70
C CYS A 247 -16.94 31.43 5.99
N PRO A 248 -17.29 32.72 5.93
CA PRO A 248 -16.41 33.70 5.29
C PRO A 248 -15.04 33.78 5.96
N PRO A 249 -13.93 33.81 5.20
CA PRO A 249 -12.57 33.73 5.75
C PRO A 249 -12.15 35.00 6.52
N ASN A 250 -12.89 36.10 6.36
CA ASN A 250 -12.64 37.36 7.06
C ASN A 250 -13.34 37.46 8.42
N SER A 251 -14.20 36.49 8.75
CA SER A 251 -14.91 36.46 10.04
C SER A 251 -13.98 36.15 11.22
N ASN A 252 -14.40 36.48 12.44
CA ASN A 252 -13.60 36.22 13.65
C ASN A 252 -13.27 34.72 13.81
N ILE A 253 -12.01 34.41 14.12
CA ILE A 253 -11.51 33.05 14.37
C ILE A 253 -12.36 32.31 15.41
N LYS A 254 -12.78 32.99 16.49
CA LYS A 254 -13.62 32.36 17.53
C LYS A 254 -14.96 31.91 16.93
N SER A 255 -15.59 32.75 16.12
CA SER A 255 -16.83 32.41 15.42
C SER A 255 -16.60 31.23 14.49
N ARG A 256 -15.60 31.28 13.60
CA ARG A 256 -15.31 30.18 12.66
C ARG A 256 -15.11 28.84 13.38
N MET A 257 -14.40 28.84 14.50
CA MET A 257 -14.19 27.64 15.30
C MET A 257 -15.51 27.09 15.85
N LEU A 258 -16.35 27.92 16.46
CA LEU A 258 -17.64 27.48 17.03
C LEU A 258 -18.57 26.89 15.96
N TYR A 259 -18.64 27.53 14.79
CA TYR A 259 -19.46 27.04 13.68
C TYR A 259 -18.88 25.75 13.07
N SER A 260 -17.56 25.64 12.84
CA SER A 260 -16.99 24.39 12.32
C SER A 260 -17.12 23.23 13.30
N SER A 261 -16.97 23.49 14.60
CA SER A 261 -17.10 22.47 15.64
C SER A 261 -18.52 21.93 15.83
N SER A 262 -19.56 22.72 15.49
CA SER A 262 -20.97 22.31 15.65
C SER A 262 -21.69 21.99 14.34
N ALA A 263 -21.05 22.20 13.18
CA ALA A 263 -21.62 21.95 11.84
C ALA A 263 -21.99 20.48 11.59
N THR A 264 -21.38 19.55 12.33
CA THR A 264 -21.74 18.13 12.28
C THR A 264 -22.98 17.82 13.12
N ASN A 265 -23.05 18.34 14.35
CA ASN A 265 -24.11 18.06 15.32
C ASN A 265 -25.42 18.79 15.05
N PHE A 266 -25.36 20.05 14.63
CA PHE A 266 -26.56 20.88 14.41
C PHE A 266 -27.53 20.25 13.40
N PRO A 267 -27.11 19.91 12.15
CA PRO A 267 -28.01 19.27 11.19
C PRO A 267 -28.54 17.91 11.69
N SER A 268 -27.70 17.10 12.35
CA SER A 268 -28.13 15.82 12.92
C SER A 268 -29.16 15.98 14.05
N SER A 269 -29.00 17.02 14.87
CA SER A 269 -29.96 17.36 15.93
C SER A 269 -31.29 17.81 15.36
N ILE A 270 -31.28 18.60 14.27
CA ILE A 270 -32.50 19.01 13.56
C ILE A 270 -33.23 17.81 12.94
N GLN A 271 -32.50 16.91 12.27
CA GLN A 271 -33.09 15.69 11.69
C GLN A 271 -33.72 14.77 12.75
N THR A 272 -33.22 14.82 13.98
CA THR A 272 -33.76 14.03 15.10
C THR A 272 -34.98 14.70 15.74
N ALA A 273 -34.97 16.03 15.86
CA ALA A 273 -36.01 16.79 16.55
C ALA A 273 -37.21 17.15 15.66
N PHE A 274 -37.01 17.28 14.36
CA PHE A 274 -38.03 17.71 13.39
C PHE A 274 -38.15 16.70 12.24
N ALA A 275 -39.28 16.70 11.54
CA ALA A 275 -39.50 15.91 10.33
C ALA A 275 -38.77 16.50 9.08
N ILE A 276 -37.51 16.90 9.27
CA ILE A 276 -36.63 17.50 8.26
C ILE A 276 -35.57 16.47 7.89
N ASN A 277 -35.62 15.94 6.67
CA ASN A 277 -34.58 15.05 6.16
C ASN A 277 -33.61 15.80 5.24
N ILE A 278 -32.44 16.15 5.78
CA ILE A 278 -31.38 16.85 5.04
C ILE A 278 -30.75 15.89 4.03
N LYS A 279 -31.00 16.13 2.74
CA LYS A 279 -30.46 15.30 1.65
C LYS A 279 -28.96 15.50 1.47
N LYS A 280 -28.47 16.73 1.63
CA LYS A 280 -27.08 17.09 1.39
C LYS A 280 -26.67 18.26 2.28
N LYS A 281 -25.42 18.23 2.72
CA LYS A 281 -24.75 19.32 3.45
C LYS A 281 -23.79 20.00 2.48
N PHE A 282 -23.88 21.32 2.38
CA PHE A 282 -22.96 22.16 1.62
C PHE A 282 -22.15 22.99 2.60
N GLU A 283 -20.84 23.04 2.38
CA GLU A 283 -19.92 23.88 3.13
C GLU A 283 -19.20 24.77 2.12
N THR A 284 -19.28 26.09 2.31
CA THR A 284 -18.60 27.05 1.45
C THR A 284 -18.06 28.22 2.25
N ASN A 285 -16.99 28.83 1.73
CA ASN A 285 -16.43 30.05 2.29
C ASN A 285 -16.96 31.31 1.57
N ASP A 286 -17.55 31.15 0.38
CA ASP A 286 -18.07 32.25 -0.43
C ASP A 286 -19.51 31.93 -0.88
N PRO A 287 -20.50 32.73 -0.47
CA PRO A 287 -21.89 32.58 -0.94
C PRO A 287 -22.03 32.55 -2.47
N SER A 288 -21.10 33.13 -3.23
CA SER A 288 -21.16 33.15 -4.69
C SER A 288 -21.10 31.75 -5.33
N GLU A 289 -20.54 30.76 -4.63
CA GLU A 289 -20.45 29.36 -5.08
C GLU A 289 -21.79 28.62 -5.03
N LEU A 290 -22.75 29.14 -4.26
CA LEU A 290 -24.09 28.57 -4.07
C LEU A 290 -25.01 28.90 -5.25
N THR A 291 -24.58 28.54 -6.45
CA THR A 291 -25.38 28.66 -7.66
C THR A 291 -26.37 27.50 -7.77
N GLU A 292 -27.51 27.75 -8.42
CA GLU A 292 -28.52 26.72 -8.68
C GLU A 292 -27.94 25.52 -9.45
N GLY A 293 -27.08 25.77 -10.44
CA GLY A 293 -26.40 24.71 -11.19
C GLY A 293 -25.50 23.83 -10.33
N HIS A 294 -24.76 24.42 -9.38
CA HIS A 294 -23.90 23.67 -8.46
C HIS A 294 -24.72 22.82 -7.48
N ILE A 295 -25.75 23.42 -6.87
CA ILE A 295 -26.62 22.74 -5.91
C ILE A 295 -27.35 21.58 -6.57
N THR A 296 -27.92 21.78 -7.75
CA THR A 296 -28.64 20.74 -8.49
C THR A 296 -27.73 19.59 -8.92
N ALA A 297 -26.49 19.88 -9.34
CA ALA A 297 -25.49 18.86 -9.70
C ALA A 297 -25.04 18.02 -8.49
N GLU A 298 -24.82 18.63 -7.34
CA GLU A 298 -24.43 17.94 -6.10
C GLU A 298 -25.57 17.11 -5.49
N LEU A 299 -26.82 17.54 -5.66
CA LEU A 299 -28.00 16.80 -5.18
C LEU A 299 -28.36 15.61 -6.06
N ASN A 300 -28.10 15.73 -7.36
CA ASN A 300 -28.34 14.68 -8.33
C ASN A 300 -27.03 14.44 -9.08
N PRO A 301 -26.04 13.79 -8.43
CA PRO A 301 -24.78 13.51 -9.09
C PRO A 301 -25.07 12.64 -10.31
N THR A 302 -25.06 13.24 -11.49
CA THR A 302 -25.14 12.49 -12.74
C THR A 302 -23.93 11.58 -12.78
N THR A 303 -24.15 10.30 -13.02
CA THR A 303 -23.11 9.26 -13.19
C THR A 303 -22.04 9.66 -14.23
N ALA A 304 -22.31 10.69 -15.04
CA ALA A 304 -21.38 11.35 -15.96
C ALA A 304 -20.13 11.94 -15.30
N GLY A 305 -20.14 12.27 -14.00
CA GLY A 305 -18.95 12.69 -13.25
C GLY A 305 -18.06 11.54 -12.76
N SER A 306 -18.61 10.31 -12.74
CA SER A 306 -17.83 9.06 -12.59
C SER A 306 -17.34 8.56 -13.96
N MET A 307 -17.18 9.47 -14.92
CA MET A 307 -16.29 9.28 -16.05
C MET A 307 -14.93 9.90 -15.73
N THR A 308 -14.28 9.41 -14.68
CA THR A 308 -12.92 8.91 -14.89
C THR A 308 -13.00 7.63 -15.74
N ALA A 309 -13.59 7.71 -16.93
CA ALA A 309 -12.95 7.06 -18.05
C ALA A 309 -11.63 7.82 -18.13
N GLU A 310 -10.63 7.34 -17.35
CA GLU A 310 -9.27 7.83 -17.39
C GLU A 310 -9.00 8.15 -18.85
N ILE A 311 -8.60 9.39 -19.15
CA ILE A 311 -8.23 9.78 -20.50
C ILE A 311 -7.03 8.88 -20.85
N LYS A 312 -7.34 7.68 -21.37
CA LYS A 312 -6.39 6.64 -21.64
C LYS A 312 -5.78 7.03 -22.95
N PHE A 313 -4.60 7.63 -22.86
CA PHE A 313 -3.75 7.79 -24.02
C PHE A 313 -3.59 6.43 -24.69
N ASN A 314 -3.89 6.38 -25.99
CA ASN A 314 -3.70 5.17 -26.75
C ASN A 314 -2.23 4.73 -26.62
N LYS A 315 -2.02 3.44 -26.33
CA LYS A 315 -0.67 2.87 -26.35
C LYS A 315 -0.06 3.12 -27.75
N PRO A 316 1.24 3.40 -27.84
CA PRO A 316 1.90 3.55 -29.13
C PRO A 316 1.64 2.33 -29.99
N ARG A 317 1.50 2.55 -31.30
CA ARG A 317 1.25 1.47 -32.27
C ARG A 317 2.38 0.46 -32.15
N GLY A 318 2.04 -0.80 -31.90
CA GLY A 318 3.03 -1.88 -31.84
C GLY A 318 3.79 -2.00 -33.17
N PRO A 319 4.93 -2.72 -33.18
CA PRO A 319 5.77 -2.86 -34.37
C PRO A 319 4.94 -3.33 -35.59
N ALA A 320 5.11 -2.64 -36.71
CA ALA A 320 4.47 -3.01 -37.97
C ALA A 320 4.93 -4.44 -38.35
N ASN A 321 3.98 -5.33 -38.67
CA ASN A 321 4.20 -6.74 -39.03
C ASN A 321 4.34 -7.78 -37.90
N ARG A 322 3.54 -7.71 -36.82
CA ARG A 322 3.21 -8.94 -36.07
C ARG A 322 2.37 -9.87 -36.95
N ARG A 323 3.02 -10.80 -37.67
CA ARG A 323 2.32 -11.97 -38.24
C ARG A 323 1.71 -12.74 -37.07
N ARG A 324 0.38 -12.75 -36.96
CA ARG A 324 -0.32 -13.69 -36.08
C ARG A 324 -0.15 -15.07 -36.73
N VAL A 325 0.70 -15.90 -36.14
CA VAL A 325 0.74 -17.33 -36.47
C VAL A 325 -0.56 -17.92 -35.93
N ILE A 326 -1.51 -18.16 -36.83
CA ILE A 326 -2.71 -18.96 -36.53
C ILE A 326 -2.26 -20.41 -36.72
N TYR A 327 -2.19 -21.17 -35.62
CA TYR A 327 -2.07 -22.62 -35.71
C TYR A 327 -3.45 -23.16 -36.08
N ASN A 328 -3.56 -23.82 -37.23
CA ASN A 328 -4.75 -24.58 -37.64
C ASN A 328 -4.77 -25.95 -36.97
#